data_AF-A0A4U3LSA1-F1
#
_entry.id   AF-A0A4U3LSA1-F1
#
_cell.length_a   1.000
_cell.length_b   1.000
_cell.length_c   1.000
_cell.angle_alpha   90.00
_cell.angle_beta   90.00
_cell.angle_gamma   90.00
#
_symmetry.space_group_name_H-M   'P 1'
#
loop_
_entity.id
_entity.type
_entity.pdbx_description
1 polymer ?
#
loop_
_entity_poly.entity_id
_entity_poly.type
_entity_poly.pdbx_seq_one_letter_code
_entity_poly.pdbx_strand_id
1 'polypeptide(L)'
;MDRPHPPVRGSHLTNYLWDGARIRIIDFEDAGLGDRTVKLANLVEHLSGRETDWTPLVRRFAPDPERFRAARCLWAGFWLTLIGPGGPSAHRNPPGTAEAQAERVLRLVAG
;
A
#
# COMPACT_ATOMS: atom_id res chain seq x y z
N MET A 1 -5.26 20.43 27.07
CA MET A 1 -6.41 19.79 26.41
C MET A 1 -5.99 19.47 25.00
N ASP A 2 -5.74 18.19 24.74
CA ASP A 2 -5.35 17.71 23.42
C ASP A 2 -6.60 17.69 22.53
N ARG A 3 -6.55 18.33 21.36
CA ARG A 3 -7.69 18.30 20.43
C ARG A 3 -7.76 16.90 19.82
N PRO A 4 -8.95 16.28 19.71
CA PRO A 4 -9.05 15.01 19.00
C PRO A 4 -8.62 15.22 17.55
N HIS A 5 -7.61 14.48 17.11
CA HIS A 5 -7.24 14.41 15.70
C HIS A 5 -8.44 13.90 14.91
N PRO A 6 -8.74 14.49 13.74
CA PRO A 6 -9.84 14.02 12.90
C PRO A 6 -9.65 12.54 12.57
N PRO A 7 -10.73 11.75 12.42
CA PRO A 7 -10.63 10.34 12.10
C PRO A 7 -9.94 10.21 10.74
N VAL A 8 -8.71 9.72 10.74
CA VAL A 8 -8.01 9.35 9.51
C VAL A 8 -8.71 8.10 8.99
N ARG A 9 -9.50 8.27 7.92
CA ARG A 9 -10.16 7.14 7.25
C ARG A 9 -9.11 6.37 6.46
N GLY A 10 -8.77 5.17 6.94
CA GLY A 10 -8.27 4.01 6.21
C GLY A 10 -7.02 4.21 5.34
N SER A 11 -5.85 3.96 5.92
CA SER A 11 -4.58 3.90 5.22
C SER A 11 -3.76 2.73 5.79
N HIS A 12 -3.03 1.95 5.01
CA HIS A 12 -2.16 0.91 5.59
C HIS A 12 -1.16 1.51 6.60
N LEU A 13 -0.76 2.77 6.42
CA LEU A 13 0.11 3.48 7.37
C LEU A 13 -0.63 3.94 8.63
N THR A 14 -1.96 4.10 8.62
CA THR A 14 -2.72 4.38 9.86
C THR A 14 -2.68 3.23 10.85
N ASN A 15 -2.32 2.03 10.37
CA ASN A 15 -2.18 0.85 11.20
C ASN A 15 -0.81 0.78 11.89
N TYR A 16 0.07 1.78 11.68
CA TYR A 16 1.37 1.89 12.34
C TYR A 16 1.40 3.13 13.24
N LEU A 17 1.40 2.91 14.55
CA LEU A 17 1.44 3.95 15.57
C LEU A 17 2.87 4.16 16.05
N TRP A 18 3.38 5.39 15.93
CA TRP A 18 4.69 5.79 16.44
C TRP A 18 4.53 6.61 17.72
N ASP A 19 5.18 6.18 18.81
CA ASP A 19 5.15 6.90 20.10
C ASP A 19 6.39 7.76 20.36
N GLY A 20 7.27 7.94 19.37
CA GLY A 20 8.57 8.59 19.53
C GLY A 20 9.73 7.63 19.78
N ALA A 21 9.47 6.36 20.11
CA ALA A 21 10.51 5.36 20.36
C ALA A 21 10.23 3.99 19.70
N ARG A 22 8.97 3.60 19.56
CA ARG A 22 8.54 2.30 19.02
C ARG A 22 7.36 2.43 18.09
N ILE A 23 7.36 1.57 17.07
CA ILE A 23 6.23 1.37 16.18
C ILE A 23 5.37 0.24 16.77
N ARG A 24 4.07 0.49 16.93
CA ARG A 24 3.06 -0.53 17.21
C ARG A 24 2.19 -0.72 15.98
N ILE A 25 1.89 -1.96 15.67
CA ILE A 25 0.99 -2.31 14.57
C ILE A 25 -0.37 -2.64 15.18
N ILE A 26 -1.44 -2.21 14.54
CA ILE A 26 -2.84 -2.52 14.91
C ILE A 26 -3.56 -3.12 13.69
N ASP A 27 -4.85 -3.46 13.81
CA ASP A 27 -5.68 -3.93 12.68
C ASP A 27 -5.21 -5.29 12.12
N PHE A 28 -5.34 -6.34 12.96
CA PHE A 28 -4.86 -7.70 12.65
C PHE A 28 -5.97 -8.63 12.15
N GLU A 29 -7.18 -8.15 11.85
CA GLU A 29 -8.30 -8.99 11.41
C GLU A 29 -7.99 -9.79 10.14
N ASP A 30 -7.16 -9.23 9.25
CA ASP A 30 -6.69 -9.88 8.03
C ASP A 30 -5.26 -10.43 8.17
N ALA A 31 -4.73 -10.48 9.40
CA ALA A 31 -3.42 -11.05 9.65
C ALA A 31 -3.49 -12.59 9.61
N GLY A 32 -2.54 -13.17 8.88
CA GLY A 32 -2.38 -14.62 8.79
C GLY A 32 -1.01 -15.01 8.28
N LEU A 33 -0.72 -16.31 8.26
CA LEU A 33 0.45 -16.83 7.57
C LEU A 33 0.35 -16.52 6.08
N GLY A 34 1.46 -16.07 5.48
CA GLY A 34 1.46 -15.74 4.08
C GLY A 34 2.85 -15.42 3.58
N ASP A 35 2.96 -15.30 2.27
CA ASP A 35 4.23 -15.08 1.62
C ASP A 35 4.78 -13.67 1.91
N ARG A 36 6.02 -13.60 2.40
CA ARG A 36 6.68 -12.34 2.77
C ARG A 36 6.87 -11.39 1.59
N THR A 37 7.18 -11.91 0.40
CA THR A 37 7.39 -11.10 -0.80
C THR A 37 6.07 -10.49 -1.27
N VAL A 38 4.99 -11.29 -1.24
CA VAL A 38 3.64 -10.83 -1.60
C VAL A 38 3.15 -9.78 -0.61
N LYS A 39 3.35 -9.99 0.70
CA LYS A 39 2.97 -9.01 1.73
C LYS A 39 3.77 -7.71 1.62
N LEU A 40 5.08 -7.80 1.38
CA LEU A 40 5.92 -6.62 1.16
C LEU A 40 5.49 -5.85 -0.09
N ALA A 41 5.15 -6.55 -1.18
CA ALA A 41 4.67 -5.93 -2.40
C ALA A 41 3.33 -5.22 -2.19
N ASN A 42 2.43 -5.81 -1.40
CA ASN A 42 1.18 -5.15 -1.01
C ASN A 42 1.45 -3.83 -0.30
N LEU A 43 2.33 -3.84 0.70
CA LEU A 43 2.69 -2.65 1.47
C LEU A 43 3.27 -1.54 0.57
N VAL A 44 4.16 -1.90 -0.36
CA VAL A 44 4.81 -0.95 -1.28
C VAL A 44 3.82 -0.36 -2.30
N GLU A 45 2.84 -1.13 -2.76
CA GLU A 45 1.86 -0.68 -3.76
C GLU A 45 0.57 -0.14 -3.17
N HIS A 46 0.42 -0.16 -1.84
CA HIS A 46 -0.74 0.40 -1.17
C HIS A 46 -0.87 1.90 -1.44
N LEU A 47 -2.08 2.36 -1.74
CA LEU A 47 -2.37 3.75 -2.15
C LEU A 47 -1.90 4.78 -1.12
N SER A 48 -2.07 4.48 0.17
CA SER A 48 -1.62 5.35 1.27
C SER A 48 -0.10 5.48 1.42
N GLY A 49 0.66 4.54 0.84
CA GLY A 49 2.11 4.50 0.92
C GLY A 49 2.81 5.04 -0.32
N ARG A 50 2.05 5.64 -1.24
CA ARG A 50 2.53 6.01 -2.58
C ARG A 50 3.67 7.04 -2.57
N GLU A 51 3.68 7.95 -1.60
CA GLU A 51 4.72 8.98 -1.44
C GLU A 51 5.89 8.52 -0.57
N THR A 52 5.83 7.31 -0.02
CA THR A 52 6.87 6.78 0.87
C THR A 52 8.02 6.17 0.08
N ASP A 53 9.26 6.52 0.44
CA ASP A 53 10.43 5.77 -0.02
C ASP A 53 10.54 4.42 0.72
N TRP A 54 10.15 3.35 0.03
CA TRP A 54 10.22 1.99 0.54
C TRP A 54 11.59 1.33 0.36
N THR A 55 12.55 2.00 -0.28
CA THR A 55 13.87 1.44 -0.61
C THR A 55 14.59 0.85 0.62
N PRO A 56 14.65 1.53 1.78
CA PRO A 56 15.30 0.97 2.97
C PRO A 56 14.63 -0.32 3.45
N LEU A 57 13.29 -0.38 3.41
CA LEU A 57 12.52 -1.54 3.86
C LEU A 57 12.71 -2.73 2.89
N VAL A 58 12.63 -2.48 1.59
CA VAL A 58 12.84 -3.52 0.57
C VAL A 58 14.24 -4.10 0.67
N ARG A 59 15.27 -3.24 0.85
CA ARG A 59 16.65 -3.69 1.08
C ARG A 59 16.77 -4.58 2.32
N ARG A 60 16.08 -4.24 3.41
CA ARG A 60 16.12 -5.01 4.67
C ARG A 60 15.57 -6.43 4.54
N PHE A 61 14.56 -6.62 3.70
CA PHE A 61 13.91 -7.92 3.47
C PHE A 61 14.51 -8.72 2.31
N ALA A 62 15.27 -8.04 1.43
CA ALA A 62 15.97 -8.63 0.29
C ALA A 62 15.13 -9.67 -0.47
N PRO A 63 13.93 -9.30 -0.98
CA PRO A 63 13.12 -10.24 -1.73
C PRO A 63 13.78 -10.61 -3.06
N ASP A 64 13.44 -11.77 -3.60
CA ASP A 64 13.79 -12.12 -4.97
C ASP A 64 13.26 -11.04 -5.95
N PRO A 65 14.11 -10.40 -6.78
CA PRO A 65 13.69 -9.24 -7.57
C PRO A 65 12.58 -9.52 -8.57
N GLU A 66 12.63 -10.66 -9.28
CA GLU A 66 11.65 -11.02 -10.29
C GLU A 66 10.29 -11.31 -9.65
N ARG A 67 10.29 -12.11 -8.59
CA ARG A 67 9.09 -12.42 -7.82
C ARG A 67 8.51 -11.20 -7.15
N PHE A 68 9.36 -10.30 -6.65
CA PHE A 68 8.92 -9.04 -6.06
C PHE A 68 8.28 -8.13 -7.11
N ARG A 69 8.88 -8.01 -8.30
CA ARG A 69 8.28 -7.28 -9.41
C ARG A 69 6.91 -7.85 -9.79
N ALA A 70 6.79 -9.16 -9.96
CA ALA A 70 5.53 -9.82 -10.28
C ALA A 70 4.46 -9.56 -9.21
N ALA A 71 4.83 -9.68 -7.93
CA ALA A 71 3.93 -9.38 -6.81
C ALA A 71 3.50 -7.90 -6.77
N ARG A 72 4.39 -6.97 -7.15
CA ARG A 72 4.04 -5.55 -7.26
C ARG A 72 3.08 -5.28 -8.42
N CYS A 73 3.27 -5.91 -9.57
CA CYS A 73 2.30 -5.83 -10.67
C CYS A 73 0.92 -6.33 -10.23
N LEU A 74 0.87 -7.46 -9.53
CA LEU A 74 -0.38 -8.01 -8.97
C LEU A 74 -1.09 -7.00 -8.05
N TRP A 75 -0.39 -6.47 -7.05
CA TRP A 75 -1.01 -5.55 -6.09
C TRP A 75 -1.36 -4.20 -6.70
N ALA A 76 -0.51 -3.66 -7.58
CA ALA A 76 -0.84 -2.42 -8.28
C ALA A 76 -2.12 -2.57 -9.13
N GLY A 77 -2.27 -3.70 -9.82
CA GLY A 77 -3.48 -4.04 -10.56
C GLY A 77 -4.70 -4.23 -9.65
N PHE A 78 -4.54 -4.95 -8.54
CA PHE A 78 -5.61 -5.13 -7.54
C PHE A 78 -6.13 -3.79 -7.02
N TRP A 79 -5.23 -2.86 -6.64
CA TRP A 79 -5.67 -1.54 -6.18
C TRP A 79 -6.40 -0.76 -7.26
N LEU A 80 -5.99 -0.90 -8.53
CA LEU A 80 -6.68 -0.29 -9.66
C LEU A 80 -8.11 -0.83 -9.83
N THR A 81 -8.36 -2.13 -9.66
CA THR A 81 -9.73 -2.67 -9.77
C THR A 81 -10.66 -2.15 -8.67
N LEU A 82 -10.11 -1.82 -7.50
CA LEU A 82 -10.91 -1.26 -6.40
C LEU A 82 -11.29 0.21 -6.62
N ILE A 83 -10.36 1.01 -7.15
CA ILE A 83 -10.52 2.48 -7.23
C ILE A 83 -10.82 3.00 -8.64
N GLY A 84 -10.67 2.15 -9.66
CA GLY A 84 -10.98 2.50 -11.04
C GLY A 84 -12.48 2.62 -11.29
N PRO A 85 -12.88 3.03 -12.51
CA PRO A 85 -14.29 3.14 -12.89
C PRO A 85 -15.06 1.84 -12.65
N GLY A 86 -16.20 1.93 -11.94
CA GLY A 86 -17.01 0.76 -11.58
C GLY A 86 -16.49 -0.06 -10.39
N GLY A 87 -15.32 0.29 -9.84
CA GLY A 87 -14.77 -0.34 -8.65
C GLY A 87 -15.53 0.02 -7.37
N PRO A 88 -15.52 -0.86 -6.34
CA PRO A 88 -16.25 -0.65 -5.09
C PRO A 88 -15.81 0.60 -4.29
N SER A 89 -14.64 1.15 -4.61
CA SER A 89 -14.06 2.34 -3.96
C SER A 89 -13.83 3.51 -4.94
N ALA A 90 -14.44 3.49 -6.12
CA ALA A 90 -14.26 4.51 -7.17
C ALA A 90 -14.50 5.94 -6.68
N HIS A 91 -15.48 6.13 -5.77
CA HIS A 91 -15.88 7.45 -5.27
C HIS A 91 -15.28 7.80 -3.90
N ARG A 92 -14.37 6.96 -3.37
CA ARG A 92 -13.80 7.12 -2.02
C ARG A 92 -12.45 7.84 -2.00
N ASN A 93 -11.86 8.06 -3.17
CA ASN A 93 -10.51 8.62 -3.32
C ASN A 93 -10.56 10.00 -3.99
N PRO A 94 -9.55 10.87 -3.73
CA PRO A 94 -9.43 12.14 -4.42
C PRO A 94 -9.42 11.97 -5.96
N PRO A 95 -9.92 12.97 -6.72
CA PRO A 95 -9.79 12.98 -8.18
C PRO A 95 -8.34 12.78 -8.63
N GLY A 96 -8.12 12.02 -9.71
CA GLY A 96 -6.77 11.70 -10.21
C GLY A 96 -6.13 10.45 -9.59
N THR A 97 -6.71 9.88 -8.52
CA THR A 97 -6.10 8.72 -7.83
C THR A 97 -6.07 7.47 -8.70
N ALA A 98 -7.13 7.25 -9.50
CA ALA A 98 -7.27 6.10 -10.38
C ALA A 98 -6.33 6.20 -11.58
N GLU A 99 -6.21 7.38 -12.18
CA GLU A 99 -5.30 7.68 -13.29
C GLU A 99 -3.85 7.47 -12.85
N ALA A 100 -3.46 8.02 -11.70
CA ALA A 100 -2.14 7.82 -11.13
C ALA A 100 -1.84 6.33 -10.82
N GLN A 101 -2.86 5.55 -10.43
CA GLN A 101 -2.70 4.11 -10.24
C GLN A 101 -2.57 3.36 -11.56
N ALA A 102 -3.32 3.74 -12.59
CA ALA A 102 -3.19 3.17 -13.93
C ALA A 102 -1.78 3.40 -14.49
N GLU A 103 -1.26 4.63 -14.38
CA GLU A 103 0.13 4.93 -14.75
C GLU A 103 1.15 4.09 -13.96
N ARG A 104 0.89 3.87 -12.67
CA ARG A 104 1.74 3.00 -11.85
C ARG A 104 1.75 1.56 -12.36
N VAL A 105 0.59 1.00 -12.70
CA VAL A 105 0.49 -0.33 -13.31
C VAL A 105 1.27 -0.38 -14.63
N LEU A 106 1.07 0.61 -15.51
CA LEU A 106 1.77 0.67 -16.80
C LEU A 106 3.28 0.70 -16.64
N ARG A 107 3.81 1.52 -15.71
CA ARG A 107 5.25 1.57 -15.41
C ARG A 107 5.81 0.23 -14.92
N LEU A 108 5.05 -0.50 -14.10
CA LEU A 108 5.48 -1.81 -13.57
C LEU A 108 5.44 -2.93 -14.61
N VAL A 109 4.49 -2.88 -15.55
CA VAL A 109 4.36 -3.89 -16.60
C VAL A 109 5.34 -3.63 -17.75
N ALA A 110 5.59 -2.36 -18.10
CA ALA A 110 6.35 -2.00 -19.29
C ALA A 110 7.85 -2.34 -19.25
N GLY A 111 8.48 -2.39 -18.07
CA GLY A 111 9.94 -2.59 -17.98
C GLY A 111 10.59 -1.57 -17.09
#